data_AF-A0A158Q373-F1
#
_entry.id   AF-A0A158Q373-F1
#
_cell.length_a   1.000
_cell.length_b   1.000
_cell.length_c   1.000
_cell.angle_alpha   90.00
_cell.angle_beta   90.00
_cell.angle_gamma   90.00
#
_symmetry.space_group_name_H-M   'P 1'
#
loop_
_entity.id
_entity.type
_entity.pdbx_description
1 polymer ?
#
loop_
_entity_poly.entity_id
_entity_poly.type
_entity_poly.pdbx_seq_one_letter_code
_entity_poly.pdbx_strand_id
1 'polypeptide(L)'
;MKIFQASLICYDGADCLINGDCAECSGVACIRLQSFKIDHNHAVAFTCLPYATRPYQLEPSGCHVSRTGDGEVCICYEHDYCNNIRQPISRSIFLLMLFALIFPFL
;
A
#
# COMPACT_ATOMS: atom_id res chain seq x y z
N MET A 1 5.29 -27.38 -3.54
CA MET A 1 4.02 -26.65 -3.35
C MET A 1 3.92 -25.59 -4.45
N LYS A 2 3.13 -25.81 -5.50
CA LYS A 2 2.91 -24.78 -6.53
C LYS A 2 1.95 -23.76 -5.93
N ILE A 3 2.49 -22.64 -5.45
CA ILE A 3 1.67 -21.47 -5.13
C ILE A 3 1.15 -20.99 -6.47
N PHE A 4 -0.12 -21.27 -6.78
CA PHE A 4 -0.87 -20.47 -7.74
C PHE A 4 -0.80 -19.05 -7.19
N GLN A 5 0.11 -18.24 -7.71
CA GLN A 5 0.14 -16.82 -7.38
C GLN A 5 -1.11 -16.23 -7.99
N ALA A 6 -2.13 -16.04 -7.15
CA ALA A 6 -3.32 -15.31 -7.55
C ALA A 6 -2.87 -13.94 -8.06
N SER A 7 -3.33 -13.59 -9.26
CA SER A 7 -3.29 -12.22 -9.74
C SER A 7 -4.06 -11.36 -8.75
N LEU A 8 -3.51 -10.21 -8.39
CA LEU A 8 -4.24 -9.15 -7.73
C LEU A 8 -4.62 -8.08 -8.76
N ILE A 9 -5.83 -7.56 -8.65
CA ILE A 9 -6.25 -6.33 -9.32
C ILE A 9 -5.93 -5.16 -8.38
N CYS A 10 -5.29 -4.12 -8.89
CA CYS A 10 -4.82 -2.99 -8.12
C CYS A 10 -5.30 -1.68 -8.75
N TYR A 11 -5.46 -0.62 -7.96
CA TYR A 11 -5.60 0.72 -8.52
C TYR A 11 -4.31 1.14 -9.23
N ASP A 12 -4.47 1.83 -10.36
CA ASP A 12 -3.39 2.36 -11.17
C ASP A 12 -3.68 3.83 -11.56
N GLY A 13 -2.66 4.68 -11.43
CA GLY A 13 -2.76 6.12 -11.71
C GLY A 13 -2.36 7.02 -10.53
N ALA A 14 -2.40 8.33 -10.76
CA ALA A 14 -1.97 9.34 -9.78
C ALA A 14 -3.15 10.21 -9.33
N ASP A 15 -3.26 10.45 -8.02
CA ASP A 15 -4.33 11.18 -7.31
C ASP A 15 -5.76 10.80 -7.74
N CYS A 16 -5.91 9.60 -8.28
CA CYS A 16 -7.10 9.19 -9.00
C CYS A 16 -8.24 8.75 -8.07
N LEU A 17 -7.94 8.36 -6.82
CA LEU A 17 -8.97 7.91 -5.87
C LEU A 17 -9.93 9.04 -5.47
N ILE A 18 -9.44 10.29 -5.43
CA ILE A 18 -10.27 11.45 -5.07
C ILE A 18 -11.26 11.75 -6.18
N ASN A 19 -10.84 11.60 -7.43
CA ASN A 19 -11.68 11.85 -8.61
C ASN A 19 -12.52 10.63 -9.02
N GLY A 20 -12.17 9.43 -8.54
CA GLY A 20 -12.81 8.18 -8.94
C GLY A 20 -12.36 7.65 -10.30
N ASP A 21 -11.28 8.21 -10.87
CA ASP A 21 -10.80 7.94 -12.23
C ASP A 21 -9.58 7.00 -12.26
N CYS A 22 -9.39 6.19 -11.20
CA CYS A 22 -8.28 5.23 -11.20
C CYS A 22 -8.51 4.16 -12.27
N ALA A 23 -7.46 3.89 -13.04
CA ALA A 23 -7.41 2.69 -13.85
C ALA A 23 -7.16 1.46 -12.97
N GLU A 24 -7.21 0.29 -13.59
CA GLU A 24 -6.91 -0.98 -12.96
C GLU A 24 -5.70 -1.62 -13.63
N CYS A 25 -4.84 -2.24 -12.84
CA CYS A 25 -3.77 -3.07 -13.36
C CYS A 25 -3.67 -4.40 -12.60
N SER A 26 -3.20 -5.44 -13.29
CA SER A 26 -3.09 -6.80 -12.78
C SER A 26 -1.63 -7.16 -12.53
N GLY A 27 -1.32 -7.63 -11.32
CA GLY A 27 0.05 -7.97 -10.92
C GLY A 27 0.12 -8.92 -9.73
N VAL A 28 1.34 -9.17 -9.26
CA VAL A 28 1.60 -10.03 -8.10
C VAL A 28 1.46 -9.28 -6.77
N ALA A 29 1.47 -7.96 -6.80
CA ALA A 29 1.39 -7.07 -5.64
C ALA A 29 0.77 -5.73 -6.05
N CYS A 30 0.10 -5.06 -5.13
CA CYS A 30 -0.31 -3.67 -5.31
C CYS A 30 0.65 -2.73 -4.60
N ILE A 31 0.93 -1.58 -5.23
CA ILE A 31 1.88 -0.58 -4.77
C ILE A 31 1.16 0.76 -4.61
N ARG A 32 1.49 1.48 -3.55
CA ARG A 32 1.12 2.88 -3.32
C ARG A 32 2.39 3.69 -3.08
N LEU A 33 2.52 4.79 -3.80
CA LEU A 33 3.60 5.76 -3.64
C LEU A 33 2.99 7.05 -3.08
N GLN A 34 3.60 7.61 -2.04
CA GLN A 34 3.23 8.91 -1.50
C GLN A 34 4.43 9.84 -1.56
N SER A 35 4.27 11.00 -2.19
CA SER A 35 5.29 12.05 -2.19
C SER A 35 5.21 12.90 -0.93
N PHE A 36 6.36 13.25 -0.35
CA PHE A 36 6.48 14.27 0.69
C PHE A 36 6.94 15.62 0.15
N LYS A 37 7.42 15.67 -1.09
CA LYS A 37 7.81 16.91 -1.76
C LYS A 37 6.58 17.63 -2.30
N ILE A 38 6.48 18.91 -1.92
CA ILE A 38 5.43 19.83 -2.37
C ILE A 38 5.57 20.14 -3.87
N ASP A 39 6.79 20.02 -4.42
CA ASP A 39 7.08 20.30 -5.83
C ASP A 39 6.62 19.20 -6.80
N HIS A 40 6.16 18.05 -6.29
CA HIS A 40 5.62 16.99 -7.13
C HIS A 40 4.14 17.25 -7.41
N ASN A 41 3.77 17.27 -8.70
CA ASN A 41 2.39 17.48 -9.15
C ASN A 41 1.39 16.46 -8.58
N HIS A 42 1.89 15.33 -8.08
CA HIS A 42 1.07 14.26 -7.54
C HIS A 42 1.44 13.91 -6.10
N ALA A 43 0.44 13.89 -5.23
CA ALA A 43 0.62 13.56 -3.82
C ALA A 43 0.69 12.05 -3.60
N VAL A 44 -0.12 11.29 -4.35
CA VAL A 44 -0.20 9.83 -4.24
C VAL A 44 -0.30 9.20 -5.62
N ALA A 45 0.43 8.13 -5.86
CA ALA A 45 0.30 7.28 -7.05
C ALA A 45 0.08 5.82 -6.67
N PHE A 46 -0.62 5.09 -7.53
CA PHE A 46 -0.97 3.69 -7.38
C PHE A 46 -0.49 2.94 -8.61
N THR A 47 -0.03 1.70 -8.40
CA THR A 47 0.33 0.79 -9.50
C THR A 47 0.42 -0.65 -8.99
N CYS A 48 0.84 -1.60 -9.84
CA CYS A 48 1.03 -3.01 -9.50
C CYS A 48 2.41 -3.51 -9.92
N LEU A 49 2.90 -4.53 -9.21
CA LEU A 49 4.14 -5.22 -9.56
C LEU A 49 3.87 -6.28 -10.64
N PRO A 50 4.49 -6.19 -11.84
CA PRO A 50 4.21 -7.12 -12.93
C PRO A 50 4.81 -8.51 -12.67
N TYR A 51 4.21 -9.55 -13.27
CA TYR A 51 4.61 -10.97 -13.13
C TYR A 51 6.07 -11.27 -13.46
N ALA A 52 6.67 -10.48 -14.38
CA ALA A 52 8.03 -10.68 -14.87
C ALA A 52 9.12 -10.35 -13.84
N THR A 53 8.76 -9.85 -12.66
CA THR A 53 9.69 -9.57 -11.55
C THR A 53 10.08 -10.81 -10.75
N ARG A 54 9.55 -11.99 -11.12
CA ARG A 54 9.73 -13.27 -10.41
C ARG A 54 11.16 -13.79 -10.15
N PRO A 55 12.22 -13.45 -10.91
CA PRO A 55 13.56 -13.87 -10.49
C PRO A 55 14.14 -13.03 -9.33
N TYR A 56 13.43 -11.99 -8.88
CA TYR A 56 13.89 -11.09 -7.83
C TYR A 56 13.10 -11.31 -6.53
N GLN A 57 13.83 -11.29 -5.41
CA GLN A 57 13.30 -11.38 -4.05
C GLN A 57 12.18 -10.34 -3.89
N LEU A 58 10.94 -10.80 -3.67
CA LEU A 58 9.81 -9.91 -3.43
C LEU A 58 10.13 -9.04 -2.21
N GLU A 59 9.90 -7.74 -2.35
CA GLU A 59 9.97 -6.81 -1.22
C GLU A 59 8.94 -7.21 -0.15
N PRO A 60 9.24 -7.04 1.14
CA PRO A 60 8.28 -7.35 2.19
C PRO A 60 7.04 -6.46 2.07
N SER A 61 5.87 -6.98 2.46
CA SER A 61 4.69 -6.14 2.66
C SER A 61 4.96 -5.09 3.74
N GLY A 62 4.44 -3.89 3.56
CA GLY A 62 4.82 -2.78 4.42
C GLY A 62 4.91 -1.46 3.67
N CYS A 63 4.92 -0.39 4.44
CA CYS A 63 5.34 0.93 3.99
C CYS A 63 6.78 1.18 4.43
N HIS A 64 7.60 1.70 3.52
CA HIS A 64 8.94 2.17 3.84
C HIS A 64 9.21 3.51 3.16
N VAL A 65 9.99 4.35 3.84
CA VAL A 65 10.42 5.63 3.28
C VAL A 65 11.45 5.35 2.18
N SER A 66 11.31 6.03 1.05
CA SER A 66 12.28 5.98 -0.05
C SER A 66 13.68 6.33 0.46
N ARG A 67 14.73 5.75 -0.14
CA ARG A 67 16.13 6.06 0.23
C ARG A 67 16.48 7.54 0.13
N THR A 68 15.77 8.29 -0.72
CA THR A 68 15.96 9.74 -0.85
C THR A 68 15.26 10.55 0.23
N GLY A 69 14.33 9.95 0.99
CA GLY A 69 13.49 10.64 1.97
C GLY A 69 12.34 11.43 1.34
N ASP A 70 12.17 11.35 0.01
CA ASP A 70 11.24 12.20 -0.74
C ASP A 70 9.79 11.69 -0.73
N GLY A 71 9.57 10.51 -0.15
CA GLY A 71 8.28 9.86 -0.16
C GLY A 71 8.28 8.51 0.54
N GLU A 72 7.13 7.87 0.54
CA GLU A 72 6.87 6.54 1.11
C GLU A 72 6.35 5.61 0.02
N VAL A 73 6.82 4.36 0.04
CA VAL A 73 6.37 3.28 -0.83
C VAL A 73 5.76 2.19 0.02
N CYS A 74 4.49 1.87 -0.24
CA CYS A 74 3.76 0.80 0.41
C CYS A 74 3.47 -0.33 -0.58
N ILE A 75 3.72 -1.56 -0.16
CA ILE A 75 3.48 -2.77 -0.96
C ILE A 75 2.58 -3.72 -0.18
N CYS A 76 1.57 -4.30 -0.85
CA CYS A 76 0.65 -5.27 -0.27
C CYS A 76 0.33 -6.42 -1.26
N TYR A 77 0.05 -7.59 -0.69
CA TYR A 77 -0.12 -8.86 -1.42
C TYR A 77 -1.40 -9.61 -1.05
N GLU A 78 -2.29 -8.99 -0.27
CA GLU A 78 -3.36 -9.71 0.45
C GLU A 78 -4.62 -9.92 -0.39
N HIS A 79 -5.11 -8.87 -1.04
CA HIS A 79 -6.39 -8.85 -1.75
C HIS A 79 -6.41 -7.75 -2.82
N ASP A 80 -7.37 -7.82 -3.73
CA ASP A 80 -7.57 -6.81 -4.77
C ASP A 80 -7.77 -5.41 -4.16
N TYR A 81 -7.16 -4.40 -4.77
CA TYR A 81 -7.24 -3.00 -4.37
C TYR A 81 -6.64 -2.67 -2.99
N CYS A 82 -5.80 -3.56 -2.44
CA CYS A 82 -5.20 -3.35 -1.12
C CYS A 82 -4.33 -2.08 -1.02
N ASN A 83 -3.88 -1.51 -2.14
CA ASN A 83 -3.11 -0.26 -2.18
C ASN A 83 -3.93 1.00 -1.86
N ASN A 84 -5.26 0.92 -1.80
CA ASN A 84 -6.11 2.02 -1.34
C ASN A 84 -5.93 2.30 0.16
N ILE A 85 -5.74 1.25 0.96
CA ILE A 85 -5.72 1.35 2.42
C ILE A 85 -4.38 1.95 2.86
N ARG A 86 -4.41 3.11 3.54
CA ARG A 86 -3.26 3.49 4.38
C ARG A 86 -3.18 2.43 5.46
N GLN A 87 -2.07 1.69 5.52
CA GLN A 87 -1.94 0.53 6.39
C GLN A 87 -2.55 0.84 7.76
N PRO A 88 -3.51 0.02 8.23
CA PRO A 88 -4.11 0.27 9.52
C PRO A 88 -2.98 0.25 10.53
N ILE A 89 -2.89 1.32 11.32
CA ILE A 89 -2.14 1.39 12.56
C ILE A 89 -2.13 -0.02 13.17
N SER A 90 -0.93 -0.61 13.32
CA SER A 90 -0.72 -2.00 13.75
C SER A 90 -1.81 -2.41 14.74
N ARG A 91 -2.47 -3.57 14.54
CA ARG A 91 -3.57 -4.02 15.41
C ARG A 91 -3.21 -3.90 16.89
N SER A 92 -1.92 -4.06 17.24
CA SER A 92 -1.38 -3.83 18.57
C SER A 92 -1.58 -2.40 19.11
N ILE A 93 -1.35 -1.38 18.29
CA ILE A 93 -1.56 0.03 18.66
C ILE A 93 -3.05 0.34 18.77
N PHE A 94 -3.89 -0.20 17.88
CA PHE A 94 -5.35 -0.06 18.00
C PHE A 94 -5.88 -0.69 19.30
N LEU A 95 -5.41 -1.88 19.65
CA LEU A 95 -5.74 -2.54 20.91
C LEU A 95 -5.25 -1.74 22.14
N LEU A 96 -4.05 -1.16 22.08
CA LEU A 96 -3.53 -0.30 23.15
C LEU A 96 -4.36 0.97 23.32
N MET A 97 -4.79 1.62 22.24
CA MET A 97 -5.67 2.79 22.29
C MET A 97 -7.04 2.43 22.88
N LEU A 98 -7.60 1.28 22.50
CA LEU A 98 -8.85 0.76 23.08
C LEU A 98 -8.70 0.49 24.59
N PHE A 99 -7.60 -0.15 25.00
CA PHE A 99 -7.29 -0.36 26.41
C PHE A 99 -7.15 0.96 27.17
N ALA A 100 -6.45 1.94 26.61
CA ALA A 100 -6.26 3.25 27.22
C ALA A 100 -7.55 4.08 27.31
N LEU A 101 -8.54 3.86 26.43
CA LEU A 101 -9.85 4.50 26.51
C LEU A 101 -10.80 3.81 27.49
N ILE A 102 -10.64 2.51 27.74
CA ILE A 102 -11.48 1.75 28.68
C ILE A 102 -10.97 1.87 30.12
N PHE A 103 -9.64 1.88 30.34
CA PHE A 103 -9.03 1.95 31.67
C PHE A 103 -9.41 3.17 32.53
N PRO A 104 -9.68 4.39 32.01
CA PRO A 104 -10.10 5.50 32.85
C PRO A 104 -11.58 5.40 33.31
N PHE A 105 -12.35 4.42 32.82
CA PHE A 105 -13.77 4.23 33.16
C PHE A 105 -14.07 2.89 33.85
N LEU A 106 -13.05 2.15 34.28
CA LEU A 106 -13.16 0.89 35.03
C LEU A 106 -12.44 1.02 36.38
#